data_AF-F4T2C7-F1
#
_entry.id   AF-F4T2C7-F1
#
_cell.length_a   1.000
_cell.length_b   1.000
_cell.length_c   1.000
_cell.angle_alpha   90.00
_cell.angle_beta   90.00
_cell.angle_gamma   90.00
#
_symmetry.space_group_name_H-M   'P 1'
#
loop_
_entity.id
_entity.type
_entity.pdbx_description
1 polymer ?
#
loop_
_entity_poly.entity_id
_entity_poly.type
_entity_poly.pdbx_seq_one_letter_code
_entity_poly.pdbx_strand_id
1 'polypeptide(L)'
;MSARKLAILNVLRWVQSQRDFENAMQHLNKRPQASADNWKTNRDIVSRFLAEGEGTKIYPYIGAVESSHYAEKLDLIYQSLPVTADIQPNMPLEPVNAFYISGCEKLVYQQHGGDGGMYA
;
A
#
# COMPACT_ATOMS: atom_id res chain seq x y z
N MET A 1 4.63 -5.32 11.15
CA MET A 1 5.01 -4.18 10.29
C MET A 1 4.16 -4.10 9.02
N SER A 2 3.79 -5.23 8.40
CA SER A 2 2.90 -5.31 7.23
C SER A 2 1.54 -4.61 7.42
N ALA A 3 0.88 -4.76 8.57
CA ALA A 3 -0.45 -4.18 8.82
C ALA A 3 -0.51 -2.64 8.69
N ARG A 4 0.54 -1.92 9.13
CA ARG A 4 0.60 -0.45 9.00
C ARG A 4 0.80 -0.02 7.54
N LYS A 5 1.60 -0.78 6.78
CA LYS A 5 1.80 -0.54 5.34
C LYS A 5 0.54 -0.82 4.54
N LEU A 6 -0.13 -1.93 4.85
CA LEU A 6 -1.43 -2.28 4.30
C LEU A 6 -2.50 -1.24 4.65
N ALA A 7 -2.49 -0.68 5.86
CA ALA A 7 -3.42 0.37 6.25
C ALA A 7 -3.24 1.63 5.37
N ILE A 8 -2.00 2.04 5.08
CA ILE A 8 -1.73 3.16 4.18
C ILE A 8 -2.28 2.88 2.78
N LEU A 9 -2.02 1.70 2.22
CA LEU A 9 -2.54 1.35 0.89
C LEU A 9 -4.08 1.26 0.89
N ASN A 10 -4.69 0.74 1.96
CA ASN A 10 -6.15 0.66 2.09
C ASN A 10 -6.81 2.04 2.19
N VAL A 11 -6.16 3.05 2.79
CA VAL A 11 -6.66 4.43 2.75
C VAL A 11 -6.70 4.95 1.32
N LEU A 12 -5.73 4.57 0.49
CA LEU A 12 -5.67 4.94 -0.93
C LEU A 12 -6.61 4.11 -1.81
N ARG A 13 -7.31 3.10 -1.27
CA ARG A 13 -8.25 2.26 -2.04
C ARG A 13 -9.32 3.06 -2.78
N TRP A 14 -9.68 4.24 -2.28
CA TRP A 14 -10.81 5.01 -2.78
C TRP A 14 -10.42 6.28 -3.55
N VAL A 15 -9.13 6.51 -3.83
CA VAL A 15 -8.75 7.63 -4.70
C VAL A 15 -9.28 7.36 -6.11
N GLN A 16 -9.91 8.36 -6.73
CA GLN A 16 -10.55 8.19 -8.03
C GLN A 16 -9.65 8.70 -9.15
N SER A 17 -8.89 9.77 -8.92
CA SER A 17 -7.97 10.38 -9.90
C SER A 17 -6.54 10.56 -9.36
N GLN A 18 -5.62 10.85 -10.27
CA GLN A 18 -4.28 11.33 -9.91
C GLN A 18 -4.34 12.57 -8.99
N ARG A 19 -5.31 13.48 -9.21
CA ARG A 19 -5.48 14.66 -8.37
C ARG A 19 -5.97 14.34 -6.98
N ASP A 20 -6.86 13.35 -6.83
CA ASP A 20 -7.28 12.88 -5.50
C ASP A 20 -6.11 12.25 -4.75
N PHE A 21 -5.28 11.48 -5.45
CA PHE A 21 -4.06 10.94 -4.88
C PHE A 21 -3.09 12.05 -4.44
N GLU A 22 -2.85 13.05 -5.29
CA GLU A 22 -2.00 14.20 -4.96
C GLU A 22 -2.54 14.97 -3.76
N ASN A 23 -3.85 15.23 -3.71
CA ASN A 23 -4.49 15.88 -2.59
C ASN A 23 -4.37 15.04 -1.31
N ALA A 24 -4.58 13.72 -1.40
CA ALA A 24 -4.40 12.81 -0.27
C ALA A 24 -2.96 12.88 0.27
N MET A 25 -1.96 12.84 -0.62
CA MET A 25 -0.55 12.98 -0.25
C MET A 25 -0.22 14.36 0.32
N GLN A 26 -0.77 15.43 -0.26
CA GLN A 26 -0.59 16.81 0.21
C GLN A 26 -1.07 17.00 1.66
N HIS A 27 -2.12 16.28 2.06
CA HIS A 27 -2.68 16.32 3.41
C HIS A 27 -2.21 15.20 4.33
N LEU A 28 -1.34 14.29 3.84
CA LEU A 28 -0.83 13.18 4.63
C LEU A 28 0.24 13.67 5.60
N ASN A 29 -0.18 14.13 6.77
CA ASN A 29 0.70 14.68 7.79
C ASN A 29 0.65 13.89 9.10
N LYS A 30 1.77 13.85 9.84
CA LYS A 30 1.84 13.21 11.16
C LYS A 30 1.08 13.99 12.23
N ARG A 31 0.81 15.28 11.98
CA ARG A 31 0.10 16.19 12.89
C ARG A 31 -1.25 16.58 12.28
N PRO A 32 -2.36 16.40 12.99
CA PRO A 32 -3.65 16.96 12.58
C PRO A 32 -3.54 18.47 12.39
N GLN A 33 -4.21 19.03 11.38
CA GLN A 33 -4.22 20.46 11.05
C GLN A 33 -2.87 21.08 10.65
N ALA A 34 -1.83 20.27 10.42
CA ALA A 34 -0.63 20.78 9.79
C ALA A 34 -0.95 21.33 8.39
N SER A 35 -0.23 22.38 7.99
CA SER A 35 -0.35 22.95 6.66
C SER A 35 -0.15 21.87 5.59
N ALA A 36 -0.86 22.02 4.48
CA ALA A 36 -0.62 21.24 3.29
C ALA A 36 0.86 21.34 2.88
N ASP A 37 1.53 20.20 2.77
CA ASP A 37 2.92 20.11 2.34
C ASP A 37 2.98 19.75 0.84
N ASN A 38 4.19 19.76 0.25
CA ASN A 38 4.37 19.33 -1.13
C ASN A 38 4.02 17.83 -1.27
N TRP A 39 3.01 17.52 -2.09
CA TRP A 39 2.53 16.16 -2.30
C TRP A 39 3.65 15.19 -2.73
N LYS A 40 4.63 15.66 -3.51
CA LYS A 40 5.77 14.84 -3.96
C LYS A 40 6.66 14.46 -2.79
N THR A 41 6.98 15.42 -1.93
CA THR A 41 7.76 15.19 -0.72
C THR A 41 7.06 14.19 0.21
N ASN A 42 5.74 14.33 0.39
CA ASN A 42 4.97 13.39 1.21
C ASN A 42 4.89 12.01 0.58
N ARG A 43 4.69 11.91 -0.75
CA ARG A 43 4.77 10.64 -1.49
C ARG A 43 6.13 9.96 -1.25
N ASP A 44 7.23 10.68 -1.35
CA ASP A 44 8.58 10.11 -1.19
C ASP A 44 8.81 9.60 0.24
N ILE A 45 8.28 10.30 1.25
CA ILE A 45 8.30 9.85 2.65
C ILE A 45 7.50 8.55 2.82
N VAL A 46 6.30 8.48 2.24
CA VAL A 46 5.45 7.28 2.29
C VAL A 46 6.12 6.12 1.56
N SER A 47 6.63 6.36 0.35
CA SER A 47 7.34 5.35 -0.45
C SER A 47 8.54 4.79 0.31
N ARG A 48 9.36 5.65 0.93
CA ARG A 48 10.47 5.21 1.78
C ARG A 48 10.01 4.34 2.95
N PHE A 49 8.95 4.75 3.65
CA PHE A 49 8.37 3.93 4.73
C PHE A 49 7.86 2.59 4.23
N LEU A 50 7.20 2.56 3.06
CA LEU A 50 6.73 1.32 2.45
C LEU A 50 7.89 0.40 2.02
N ALA A 51 9.03 0.96 1.59
CA ALA A 51 10.22 0.19 1.20
C ALA A 51 10.98 -0.45 2.39
N GLU A 52 10.75 0.02 3.62
CA GLU A 52 11.51 -0.46 4.80
C GLU A 52 11.35 -1.98 5.02
N GLY A 53 12.41 -2.75 4.82
CA GLY A 53 12.36 -4.20 5.01
C GLY A 53 11.77 -4.98 3.83
N GLU A 54 11.76 -4.40 2.62
CA GLU A 54 11.45 -5.08 1.35
C GLU A 54 12.65 -5.82 0.73
N GLY A 55 13.65 -6.18 1.54
CA GLY A 55 14.67 -7.13 1.11
C GLY A 55 14.12 -8.55 1.18
N THR A 56 14.35 -9.35 0.14
CA THR A 56 14.14 -10.80 0.19
C THR A 56 14.93 -11.36 1.37
N LYS A 57 14.23 -12.07 2.27
CA LYS A 57 14.86 -12.67 3.45
C LYS A 57 14.97 -14.16 3.27
N ILE A 58 16.17 -14.69 3.44
CA ILE A 58 16.40 -16.13 3.42
C ILE A 58 16.29 -16.64 4.86
N TYR A 59 15.34 -17.53 5.10
CA TYR A 59 15.18 -18.20 6.39
C TYR A 59 15.68 -19.64 6.32
N PRO A 60 16.44 -20.14 7.31
CA PRO A 60 17.08 -21.46 7.27
C PRO A 60 16.16 -22.66 7.02
N TYR A 61 14.85 -22.55 7.32
CA TYR A 61 13.88 -23.64 7.23
C TYR A 61 12.69 -23.37 6.31
N ILE A 62 12.57 -22.14 5.81
CA ILE A 62 11.39 -21.67 5.03
C ILE A 62 11.82 -21.24 3.62
N GLY A 63 13.13 -21.08 3.38
CA GLY A 63 13.66 -20.63 2.09
C GLY A 63 13.58 -19.11 1.91
N ALA A 64 13.63 -18.67 0.66
CA ALA A 64 13.54 -17.26 0.29
C ALA A 64 12.09 -16.77 0.47
N VAL A 65 11.94 -15.73 1.29
CA VAL A 65 10.69 -15.01 1.46
C VAL A 65 10.79 -13.74 0.63
N GLU A 66 9.99 -13.69 -0.43
CA GLU A 66 9.91 -12.54 -1.33
C GLU A 66 9.36 -11.31 -0.61
N SER A 67 9.86 -10.15 -1.03
CA SER A 67 9.36 -8.90 -0.51
C SER A 67 7.97 -8.58 -1.05
N SER A 68 7.23 -7.79 -0.28
CA SER A 68 5.83 -7.46 -0.56
C SER A 68 5.64 -6.34 -1.58
N HIS A 69 6.74 -5.65 -1.95
CA HIS A 69 6.81 -4.57 -2.93
C HIS A 69 5.72 -3.47 -2.75
N TYR A 70 5.43 -3.11 -1.50
CA TYR A 70 4.51 -2.04 -1.14
C TYR A 70 4.93 -0.67 -1.70
N ALA A 71 6.23 -0.36 -1.74
CA ALA A 71 6.69 0.92 -2.30
C ALA A 71 6.40 1.03 -3.79
N GLU A 72 6.67 -0.05 -4.54
CA GLU A 72 6.34 -0.14 -5.97
C GLU A 72 4.83 -0.04 -6.21
N LYS A 73 4.03 -0.71 -5.38
CA LYS A 73 2.57 -0.64 -5.45
C LYS A 73 2.05 0.79 -5.32
N LEU A 74 2.68 1.64 -4.51
CA LEU A 74 2.28 3.04 -4.39
C LEU A 74 2.38 3.79 -5.73
N ASP A 75 3.46 3.58 -6.47
CA ASP A 75 3.67 4.22 -7.77
C ASP A 75 2.73 3.62 -8.84
N LEU A 76 2.50 2.30 -8.78
CA LEU A 76 1.54 1.64 -9.67
C LEU A 76 0.11 2.15 -9.46
N ILE A 77 -0.30 2.41 -8.21
CA ILE A 77 -1.59 3.03 -7.91
C ILE A 77 -1.68 4.37 -8.64
N TYR A 78 -0.71 5.28 -8.42
CA TYR A 78 -0.72 6.60 -9.04
C TYR A 78 -0.79 6.54 -10.57
N GLN A 79 0.03 5.68 -11.19
CA GLN A 79 0.08 5.52 -12.65
C GLN A 79 -1.21 4.91 -13.23
N SER A 80 -1.90 4.05 -12.46
CA SER A 80 -3.16 3.44 -12.89
C SER A 80 -4.36 4.39 -12.86
N LEU A 81 -4.24 5.52 -12.16
CA LEU A 81 -5.34 6.45 -12.00
C LEU A 81 -5.53 7.32 -13.24
N PRO A 82 -6.80 7.60 -13.62
CA PRO A 82 -7.10 8.55 -14.68
C PRO A 82 -6.65 9.97 -14.29
N VAL A 83 -6.37 10.77 -15.31
CA VAL A 83 -6.07 12.20 -15.12
C VAL A 83 -7.39 12.92 -14.82
N THR A 84 -7.38 13.97 -14.00
CA THR A 84 -8.60 14.65 -13.50
C THR A 84 -9.58 15.07 -14.59
N ALA A 85 -9.08 15.39 -15.78
CA ALA A 85 -9.91 15.74 -16.94
C ALA A 85 -10.87 14.61 -17.37
N ASP A 86 -10.57 13.38 -16.97
CA ASP A 86 -11.28 12.16 -17.37
C ASP A 86 -12.34 11.73 -16.35
N ILE A 87 -12.47 12.41 -15.20
CA ILE A 87 -13.45 12.05 -14.15
C ILE A 87 -14.68 12.95 -14.20
N GLN A 88 -15.85 12.33 -14.38
CA GLN A 88 -17.12 13.01 -14.21
C GLN A 88 -17.55 12.99 -12.73
N PRO A 89 -18.00 14.11 -12.14
CA PRO A 89 -18.34 14.21 -10.71
C PRO A 89 -19.39 13.22 -10.21
N ASN A 90 -20.21 12.67 -11.11
CA ASN A 90 -21.34 11.79 -10.78
C ASN A 90 -21.04 10.31 -11.03
N MET A 91 -19.80 9.95 -11.36
CA MET A 91 -19.45 8.54 -11.50
C MET A 91 -19.47 7.83 -10.14
N PRO A 92 -19.92 6.56 -10.08
CA PRO A 92 -19.75 5.73 -8.90
C PRO A 92 -18.28 5.64 -8.49
N LEU A 93 -18.01 5.54 -7.19
CA LEU A 93 -16.65 5.32 -6.70
C LEU A 93 -16.20 3.91 -7.08
N GLU A 94 -15.09 3.82 -7.81
CA GLU A 94 -14.43 2.55 -8.10
C GLU A 94 -13.22 2.37 -7.19
N PRO A 95 -13.10 1.21 -6.50
CA PRO A 95 -11.92 0.96 -5.70
C PRO A 95 -10.71 0.70 -6.62
N VAL A 96 -9.56 1.22 -6.23
CA VAL A 96 -8.26 0.86 -6.81
C VAL A 96 -8.11 -0.67 -6.85
N ASN A 97 -7.54 -1.18 -7.95
CA ASN A 97 -7.39 -2.62 -8.17
C ASN A 97 -6.74 -3.30 -6.95
N ALA A 98 -7.42 -4.33 -6.45
CA ALA A 98 -7.02 -5.06 -5.25
C ALA A 98 -5.60 -5.65 -5.32
N PHE A 99 -5.08 -5.90 -6.54
CA PHE A 99 -3.69 -6.30 -6.74
C PHE A 99 -2.70 -5.34 -6.07
N TYR A 100 -2.93 -4.03 -6.16
CA TYR A 100 -2.06 -3.01 -5.57
C TYR A 100 -2.24 -2.86 -4.06
N ILE A 101 -3.38 -3.28 -3.51
CA ILE A 101 -3.70 -3.20 -2.07
C ILE A 101 -3.29 -4.48 -1.33
N SER A 102 -3.21 -5.61 -2.04
CA SER A 102 -2.82 -6.89 -1.49
C SER A 102 -1.36 -6.87 -0.98
N GLY A 103 -1.06 -7.63 0.07
CA GLY A 103 0.31 -7.80 0.57
C GLY A 103 0.50 -9.18 1.17
N CYS A 104 1.72 -9.72 1.04
CA CYS A 104 2.08 -11.11 1.36
C CYS A 104 1.37 -11.67 2.60
N GLU A 105 0.32 -12.47 2.38
CA GLU A 105 -0.40 -13.22 3.43
C GLU A 105 0.40 -14.45 3.90
N LYS A 106 1.40 -14.88 3.12
CA LYS A 106 2.12 -16.15 3.32
C LYS A 106 2.97 -16.24 4.61
N LEU A 107 3.38 -15.12 5.21
CA LEU A 107 4.24 -15.16 6.42
C LEU A 107 3.46 -15.36 7.72
N VAL A 108 2.21 -14.89 7.79
CA VAL A 108 1.43 -14.93 9.05
C VAL A 108 0.96 -16.34 9.34
N TYR A 109 0.61 -17.10 8.30
CA TYR A 109 0.11 -18.48 8.41
C TYR A 109 1.15 -19.47 8.95
N GLN A 110 2.45 -19.16 8.88
CA GLN A 110 3.52 -20.02 9.41
C GLN A 110 4.06 -19.56 10.77
N GLN A 111 3.87 -18.28 11.15
CA GLN A 111 4.33 -17.77 12.45
C GLN A 111 3.32 -18.00 13.58
N HIS A 112 2.04 -18.10 13.27
CA HIS A 112 1.04 -18.65 14.18
C HIS A 112 0.88 -20.11 13.83
N GLY A 113 1.52 -20.99 14.60
CA GLY A 113 1.39 -22.43 14.43
C GLY A 113 -0.07 -22.82 14.23
N GLY A 114 -0.39 -23.28 13.03
CA GLY A 114 -1.55 -24.13 12.81
C GLY A 114 -1.28 -25.46 13.50
N ASP A 115 -1.37 -25.45 14.83
CA ASP A 115 -1.66 -26.64 15.60
C ASP A 115 -3.09 -27.04 15.23
N GLY A 116 -3.21 -27.99 14.32
CA GLY A 116 -4.48 -28.33 13.70
C GLY A 116 -4.42 -29.54 12.77
N GLY A 117 -3.94 -30.68 13.29
CA GLY A 117 -4.44 -32.04 13.04
C GLY A 117 -4.63 -32.60 11.62
N MET A 118 -4.08 -33.82 11.43
CA MET A 118 -4.34 -34.82 10.37
C MET A 118 -3.71 -34.48 9.00
N TYR A 119 -2.90 -35.32 8.36
CA TYR A 119 -3.01 -36.77 8.13
C TYR A 119 -1.64 -37.46 8.06
N ALA A 120 -1.48 -38.58 8.77
CA ALA A 120 -0.94 -39.86 8.31
C ALA A 120 -1.08 -40.90 9.43
#